data_AF-A0A453I4G2-F1
#
_entry.id   AF-A0A453I4G2-F1
#
_cell.length_a   1.000
_cell.length_b   1.000
_cell.length_c   1.000
_cell.angle_alpha   90.00
_cell.angle_beta   90.00
_cell.angle_gamma   90.00
#
_symmetry.space_group_name_H-M   'P 1'
#
loop_
_entity.id
_entity.type
_entity.pdbx_description
1 polymer ?
#
loop_
_entity_poly.entity_id
_entity_poly.type
_entity_poly.pdbx_seq_one_letter_code
_entity_poly.pdbx_strand_id
1 'polypeptide(L)'
;VREDQQVLGYLLQNLSKEVLVTVPMITTARELWVALASMFSLQSLSRVNNIRTALINMQKGNQSVASYFAAMRGLADELAAAGKAIQDDELMSYIIH
;
A
#
# COMPACT_ATOMS: atom_id res chain seq x y z
N VAL A 1 -25.74 6.46 -21.19
CA VAL A 1 -24.55 6.61 -22.08
C VAL A 1 -23.87 7.97 -21.93
N ARG A 2 -24.56 9.11 -22.11
CA ARG A 2 -23.93 10.45 -21.97
C ARG A 2 -23.33 10.70 -20.57
N GLU A 3 -24.05 10.34 -19.52
CA GLU A 3 -23.60 10.52 -18.12
C GLU A 3 -22.38 9.64 -17.79
N ASP A 4 -22.36 8.39 -18.26
CA ASP A 4 -21.22 7.48 -18.08
C ASP A 4 -19.94 8.04 -18.72
N GLN A 5 -20.04 8.62 -19.92
CA GLN A 5 -18.90 9.24 -20.60
C GLN A 5 -18.42 10.54 -19.92
N GLN A 6 -19.32 11.30 -19.30
CA GLN A 6 -18.93 12.45 -18.49
C GLN A 6 -18.14 12.00 -17.26
N VAL A 7 -18.65 11.02 -16.51
CA VAL A 7 -17.97 10.47 -15.34
C VAL A 7 -16.62 9.86 -15.72
N LEU A 8 -16.55 9.12 -16.84
CA LEU A 8 -15.31 8.57 -17.38
C LEU A 8 -14.28 9.68 -17.67
N GLY A 9 -14.69 10.75 -18.35
CA GLY A 9 -13.82 11.88 -18.65
C GLY A 9 -13.30 12.58 -17.39
N TYR A 10 -14.16 12.79 -16.39
CA TYR A 10 -13.76 13.35 -15.10
C TYR A 10 -12.75 12.46 -14.37
N LEU A 11 -13.00 11.14 -14.33
CA LEU A 11 -12.08 10.21 -13.69
C LEU A 11 -10.70 10.25 -14.39
N LEU A 12 -10.66 10.15 -15.71
CA LEU A 12 -9.40 10.17 -16.47
C LEU A 12 -8.59 11.46 -16.26
N GLN A 13 -9.24 12.62 -16.14
CA GLN A 13 -8.55 13.90 -15.89
C GLN A 13 -7.91 14.00 -14.50
N ASN A 14 -8.38 13.21 -13.52
CA ASN A 14 -7.86 13.24 -12.16
C ASN A 14 -6.79 12.17 -11.90
N LEU A 15 -6.44 11.35 -12.91
CA LEU A 15 -5.42 10.30 -12.77
C LEU A 15 -4.03 10.83 -13.14
N SER A 16 -3.01 10.31 -12.46
CA SER A 16 -1.62 10.57 -12.84
C SER A 16 -1.27 9.88 -14.16
N LYS A 17 -0.25 10.40 -14.86
CA LYS A 17 0.22 9.83 -16.13
C LYS A 17 0.61 8.36 -16.02
N GLU A 18 1.16 7.95 -14.87
CA GLU A 18 1.56 6.56 -14.60
C GLU A 18 0.36 5.61 -14.59
N VAL A 19 -0.75 6.04 -13.98
CA VAL A 19 -1.99 5.27 -13.93
C VAL A 19 -2.68 5.24 -15.30
N LEU A 20 -2.58 6.32 -16.08
CA LEU A 20 -3.15 6.38 -17.44
C LEU A 20 -2.48 5.39 -18.40
N VAL A 21 -1.18 5.12 -18.26
CA VAL A 21 -0.44 4.16 -19.10
C VAL A 21 -0.90 2.71 -18.86
N THR A 22 -1.43 2.42 -17.67
CA THR A 22 -1.90 1.07 -17.31
C THR A 22 -3.34 0.79 -17.77
N VAL A 23 -4.05 1.80 -18.29
CA VAL A 23 -5.49 1.75 -18.60
C VAL A 23 -5.84 2.02 -20.08
N PRO A 24 -5.12 1.47 -21.09
CA PRO A 24 -5.32 1.90 -22.49
C PRO A 24 -6.62 1.41 -23.16
N MET A 25 -7.44 0.55 -22.53
CA MET A 25 -8.57 -0.14 -23.18
C MET A 25 -9.93 0.03 -22.49
N ILE A 26 -10.08 0.97 -21.56
CA ILE A 26 -11.32 1.10 -20.79
C ILE A 26 -12.29 2.10 -21.44
N THR A 27 -13.53 1.65 -21.66
CA THR A 27 -14.54 2.42 -22.41
C THR A 27 -15.71 2.91 -21.54
N THR A 28 -15.81 2.41 -20.31
CA THR A 28 -16.88 2.76 -19.36
C THR A 28 -16.32 3.23 -18.02
N ALA A 29 -17.03 4.13 -17.34
CA ALA A 29 -16.61 4.62 -16.03
C ALA A 29 -16.53 3.49 -14.99
N ARG A 30 -17.43 2.51 -15.07
CA ARG A 30 -17.45 1.34 -14.19
C ARG A 30 -16.20 0.49 -14.33
N GLU A 31 -15.80 0.16 -15.55
CA GLU A 31 -14.57 -0.61 -15.79
C GLU A 31 -13.34 0.13 -15.26
N LEU A 32 -13.29 1.45 -15.46
CA LEU A 32 -12.19 2.28 -14.98
C LEU A 32 -12.10 2.20 -13.46
N TRP A 33 -13.24 2.40 -12.79
CA TRP A 33 -13.32 2.30 -11.34
C TRP A 33 -12.88 0.93 -10.82
N VAL A 34 -13.34 -0.16 -11.45
CA VAL A 34 -12.96 -1.53 -11.04
C VAL A 34 -11.47 -1.78 -11.24
N ALA A 35 -10.90 -1.34 -12.36
CA ALA A 35 -9.48 -1.48 -12.63
C ALA A 35 -8.63 -0.70 -11.62
N LEU A 36 -9.00 0.54 -11.32
CA LEU A 36 -8.35 1.35 -10.30
C LEU A 36 -8.45 0.68 -8.93
N ALA A 37 -9.65 0.27 -8.51
CA ALA A 37 -9.86 -0.40 -7.23
C ALA A 37 -9.00 -1.67 -7.11
N SER A 38 -8.95 -2.48 -8.17
CA SER A 38 -8.11 -3.68 -8.22
C SER A 38 -6.62 -3.33 -8.09
N MET A 39 -6.13 -2.40 -8.91
CA MET A 39 -4.71 -2.00 -8.93
C MET A 39 -4.27 -1.43 -7.59
N PHE A 40 -5.04 -0.51 -7.00
CA PHE A 40 -4.72 0.07 -5.70
C PHE A 40 -4.84 -0.96 -4.56
N SER A 41 -5.76 -1.94 -4.67
CA SER A 41 -5.80 -3.05 -3.70
C SER A 41 -4.56 -3.95 -3.79
N LEU A 42 -4.12 -4.29 -5.00
CA LEU A 42 -2.92 -5.10 -5.22
C LEU A 42 -1.66 -4.37 -4.73
N GLN A 43 -1.56 -3.07 -5.00
CA GLN A 43 -0.47 -2.23 -4.50
C GLN A 43 -0.48 -2.16 -2.96
N SER A 44 -1.65 -2.00 -2.34
CA SER A 44 -1.80 -2.01 -0.89
C SER A 44 -1.38 -3.36 -0.28
N LEU A 45 -1.81 -4.48 -0.86
CA LEU A 45 -1.43 -5.83 -0.42
C LEU A 45 0.09 -6.07 -0.57
N SER A 46 0.66 -5.68 -1.71
CA SER A 46 2.11 -5.77 -1.95
C SER A 46 2.89 -4.96 -0.92
N ARG A 47 2.45 -3.73 -0.63
CA ARG A 47 3.06 -2.87 0.39
C ARG A 47 3.02 -3.53 1.78
N VAL A 48 1.87 -4.07 2.18
CA VAL A 48 1.73 -4.80 3.45
C VAL A 48 2.69 -5.98 3.54
N ASN A 49 2.79 -6.79 2.47
CA ASN A 49 3.70 -7.93 2.43
C ASN A 49 5.18 -7.51 2.49
N ASN A 50 5.54 -6.43 1.80
CA ASN A 50 6.90 -5.88 1.83
C ASN A 50 7.26 -5.39 3.23
N ILE A 51 6.35 -4.71 3.93
CA ILE A 51 6.59 -4.25 5.32
C ILE A 51 6.75 -5.44 6.26
N ARG A 52 5.91 -6.48 6.14
CA ARG A 52 6.08 -7.72 6.92
C ARG A 52 7.42 -8.40 6.67
N THR A 53 7.85 -8.45 5.41
CA THR A 53 9.15 -8.99 5.02
C THR A 53 10.29 -8.15 5.60
N ALA A 54 10.15 -6.82 5.62
CA ALA A 54 11.10 -5.93 6.26
C ALA A 54 11.18 -6.18 7.77
N LEU A 55 10.04 -6.31 8.46
CA LEU A 55 9.99 -6.65 9.89
C LEU A 55 10.73 -7.95 10.21
N ILE A 56 10.49 -9.02 9.43
CA ILE A 56 11.14 -10.32 9.63
C ILE A 56 12.65 -10.26 9.41
N ASN A 57 13.10 -9.51 8.40
CA ASN A 57 14.51 -9.47 8.01
C ASN A 57 15.30 -8.36 8.72
N MET A 58 14.62 -7.48 9.48
CA MET A 58 15.26 -6.37 10.17
C MET A 58 16.15 -6.93 11.29
N GLN A 59 17.45 -6.64 11.20
CA GLN A 59 18.40 -6.98 12.25
C GLN A 59 18.99 -5.69 12.82
N LYS A 60 19.23 -5.67 14.13
CA LYS A 60 19.89 -4.53 14.79
C LYS A 60 21.24 -4.21 14.15
N GLY A 61 22.03 -5.24 13.82
CA GLY A 61 23.40 -5.07 13.31
C GLY A 61 24.23 -4.12 14.18
N ASN A 62 24.83 -3.11 13.54
CA ASN A 62 25.60 -2.05 14.21
C ASN A 62 24.75 -0.86 14.68
N GLN A 63 23.42 -0.88 14.51
CA GLN A 63 22.55 0.20 14.97
C GLN A 63 22.49 0.24 16.50
N SER A 64 22.22 1.43 17.05
CA SER A 64 21.85 1.53 18.46
C SER A 64 20.53 0.81 18.72
N VAL A 65 20.31 0.33 19.95
CA VAL A 65 19.05 -0.31 20.34
C VAL A 65 17.86 0.65 20.12
N ALA A 66 18.03 1.93 20.44
CA ALA A 66 16.99 2.94 20.25
C ALA A 66 16.65 3.14 18.77
N SER A 67 17.66 3.20 17.89
CA SER A 67 17.46 3.37 16.45
C SER A 67 16.78 2.15 15.83
N TYR A 68 17.17 0.95 16.23
CA TYR A 68 16.55 -0.30 15.78
C TYR A 68 15.08 -0.38 16.21
N PHE A 69 14.79 -0.11 17.48
CA PHE A 69 13.43 -0.13 18.01
C PHE A 69 12.54 0.93 17.33
N ALA A 70 13.05 2.13 17.09
CA ALA A 70 12.33 3.18 16.37
C ALA A 70 12.00 2.76 14.92
N ALA A 71 12.91 2.07 14.23
CA ALA A 71 12.68 1.56 12.88
C ALA A 71 11.62 0.44 12.87
N MET A 72 11.71 -0.52 13.80
CA MET A 72 10.69 -1.56 14.00
C MET A 72 9.31 -0.96 14.26
N ARG A 73 9.24 0.07 15.14
CA ARG A 73 7.99 0.78 15.42
C ARG A 73 7.45 1.51 14.18
N GLY A 74 8.32 2.16 13.42
CA GLY A 74 7.91 2.83 12.17
C GLY A 74 7.26 1.87 11.16
N LEU A 75 7.80 0.66 11.02
CA LEU A 75 7.21 -0.38 10.17
C LEU A 75 5.83 -0.85 10.71
N ALA A 76 5.70 -1.00 12.02
CA ALA A 76 4.42 -1.34 12.66
C ALA A 76 3.35 -0.25 12.47
N ASP A 77 3.74 1.02 12.62
CA ASP A 77 2.86 2.16 12.41
C ASP A 77 2.43 2.27 10.93
N GLU A 78 3.30 1.91 9.98
CA GLU A 78 2.97 1.85 8.55
C GLU A 78 1.93 0.75 8.25
N LEU A 79 2.03 -0.41 8.91
CA LEU A 79 1.00 -1.47 8.83
C LEU A 79 -0.33 -1.00 9.44
N ALA A 80 -0.30 -0.27 10.55
CA ALA A 80 -1.50 0.29 11.15
C ALA A 80 -2.18 1.30 10.21
N ALA A 81 -1.41 2.17 9.55
CA ALA A 81 -1.90 3.11 8.55
C ALA A 81 -2.52 2.41 7.33
N ALA A 82 -2.06 1.20 6.99
CA ALA A 82 -2.63 0.35 5.95
C ALA A 82 -3.86 -0.47 6.41
N GLY A 83 -4.35 -0.27 7.64
CA GLY A 83 -5.47 -1.03 8.22
C GLY A 83 -5.12 -2.47 8.61
N LYS A 84 -3.82 -2.77 8.76
CA LYS A 84 -3.27 -4.07 9.12
C LYS A 84 -2.42 -3.98 10.38
N ALA A 85 -2.90 -3.22 11.37
CA ALA A 85 -2.21 -3.04 12.64
C ALA A 85 -1.83 -4.38 13.27
N ILE A 86 -0.59 -4.45 13.75
CA ILE A 86 -0.07 -5.57 14.52
C ILE A 86 -0.12 -5.23 16.00
N GLN A 87 -0.33 -6.23 16.85
CA GLN A 87 -0.36 -6.03 18.30
C GLN A 87 1.06 -5.87 18.84
N ASP A 88 1.21 -5.22 20.00
CA ASP A 88 2.54 -4.94 20.56
C ASP A 88 3.28 -6.24 20.94
N ASP A 89 2.59 -7.30 21.34
CA ASP A 89 3.15 -8.64 21.59
C ASP A 89 3.67 -9.30 20.30
N GLU A 90 2.95 -9.16 19.19
CA GLU A 90 3.40 -9.58 17.85
C GLU A 90 4.67 -8.81 17.42
N LEU A 91 4.68 -7.48 17.62
CA LEU A 91 5.85 -6.65 17.36
C LEU A 91 7.05 -7.05 18.24
N MET A 92 6.83 -7.32 19.53
CA MET A 92 7.88 -7.78 20.44
C MET A 92 8.45 -9.13 20.01
N SER A 93 7.64 -10.03 19.44
CA SER A 93 8.13 -11.28 18.86
C SER A 93 9.12 -11.04 17.71
N TYR A 94 8.91 -10.01 16.88
CA TYR A 94 9.84 -9.63 15.80
C TYR A 94 11.12 -8.97 16.33
N ILE A 95 11.08 -8.34 17.49
CA ILE A 95 12.23 -7.65 18.08
C ILE A 95 13.17 -8.60 18.80
N ILE A 96 12.63 -9.70 19.37
CA ILE A 96 13.37 -10.67 20.19
C ILE A 96 13.97 -11.81 19.34
N HIS A 97 13.38 -12.13 18.18
CA HIS A 97 13.96 -13.06 17.20
C HIS A 97 15.13 -12.42 16.44
#